data_AF-F4IZ10-F1
#
_entry.id   AF-F4IZ10-F1
#
_cell.length_a   1.000
_cell.length_b   1.000
_cell.length_c   1.000
_cell.angle_alpha   90.00
_cell.angle_beta   90.00
_cell.angle_gamma   90.00
#
_symmetry.space_group_name_H-M   'P 1'
#
loop_
_entity.id
_entity.type
_entity.pdbx_description
1 polymer ?
#
loop_
_entity_poly.entity_id
_entity_poly.type
_entity_poly.pdbx_seq_one_letter_code
_entity_poly.pdbx_strand_id
1 'polypeptide(L)'
;MKIDNAREEKKKKGQKRKHQQNDQADMEMLKLRAALEGKHRSNGSTVLKSAKAQKRQKSEDSEDEFYRQVKQKQEAKKAAKAEIYSRKPYLIPSSPDLVDGRRLISNQMASNRGLTRKRNKDHKNPRKKYRDQHKKIVINRKGQVRDIRTQVGPYAGETRGINPYTSRSIRIKN
;
A
#
# COMPACT_ATOMS: atom_id res chain seq x y z
N MET A 1 -27.13 24.21 1.11
CA MET A 1 -26.48 22.89 1.03
C MET A 1 -26.04 22.43 2.42
N LYS A 2 -26.86 21.67 3.17
CA LYS A 2 -26.56 21.26 4.57
C LYS A 2 -27.01 19.82 4.91
N ILE A 3 -27.04 18.89 3.93
CA ILE A 3 -27.73 17.59 4.11
C ILE A 3 -26.76 16.39 4.27
N ASP A 4 -25.46 16.54 4.00
CA ASP A 4 -24.58 15.38 3.80
C ASP A 4 -23.97 14.76 5.08
N ASN A 5 -23.93 15.48 6.21
CA ASN A 5 -23.20 15.02 7.40
C ASN A 5 -23.94 13.93 8.22
N ALA A 6 -25.29 13.88 8.16
CA ALA A 6 -26.07 12.94 8.96
C ALA A 6 -25.98 11.47 8.48
N ARG A 7 -25.56 11.26 7.23
CA ARG A 7 -25.47 9.92 6.61
C ARG A 7 -24.16 9.20 6.93
N GLU A 8 -23.09 9.95 7.21
CA GLU A 8 -21.79 9.38 7.61
C GLU A 8 -21.74 8.91 9.07
N GLU A 9 -22.37 9.64 10.00
CA GLU A 9 -22.38 9.24 11.41
C GLU A 9 -23.18 7.94 11.64
N LYS A 10 -24.30 7.76 10.92
CA LYS A 10 -25.07 6.50 10.98
C LYS A 10 -24.30 5.32 10.40
N LYS A 11 -23.43 5.51 9.41
CA LYS A 11 -22.53 4.46 8.88
C LYS A 11 -21.45 4.06 9.87
N LYS A 12 -20.82 5.00 10.59
CA LYS A 12 -19.80 4.69 11.60
C LYS A 12 -20.38 3.98 12.85
N LYS A 13 -21.58 4.36 13.29
CA LYS A 13 -22.25 3.74 14.45
C LYS A 13 -22.70 2.30 14.15
N GLY A 14 -23.09 2.01 12.91
CA GLY A 14 -23.45 0.66 12.44
C GLY A 14 -22.26 -0.30 12.33
N GLN A 15 -21.08 0.19 11.93
CA GLN A 15 -19.87 -0.65 11.87
C GLN A 15 -19.35 -1.05 13.26
N LYS A 16 -19.38 -0.14 14.25
CA LYS A 16 -18.97 -0.46 15.63
C LYS A 16 -19.82 -1.54 16.29
N ARG A 17 -21.14 -1.56 16.04
CA ARG A 17 -22.05 -2.57 16.59
C ARG A 17 -21.83 -3.97 16.01
N LYS A 18 -21.45 -4.07 14.73
CA LYS A 18 -21.15 -5.36 14.08
C LYS A 18 -19.82 -5.98 14.52
N HIS A 19 -18.85 -5.17 14.96
CA HIS A 19 -17.56 -5.68 15.43
C HIS A 19 -17.69 -6.32 16.83
N GLN A 20 -18.40 -5.66 17.76
CA GLN A 20 -18.54 -6.14 19.16
C GLN A 20 -19.22 -7.51 19.31
N GLN A 21 -20.18 -7.85 18.45
CA GLN A 21 -20.85 -9.16 18.49
C GLN A 21 -19.98 -10.30 17.94
N ASN A 22 -19.13 -10.00 16.95
CA ASN A 22 -18.18 -10.98 16.41
C ASN A 22 -17.02 -11.25 17.38
N ASP A 23 -16.59 -10.23 18.12
CA ASP A 23 -15.50 -10.35 19.10
C ASP A 23 -15.89 -11.27 20.29
N GLN A 24 -17.16 -11.24 20.73
CA GLN A 24 -17.65 -12.15 21.79
C GLN A 24 -17.69 -13.61 21.33
N ALA A 25 -18.12 -13.87 20.09
CA ALA A 25 -18.17 -15.22 19.54
C ALA A 25 -16.77 -15.82 19.35
N ASP A 26 -15.79 -15.03 18.91
CA ASP A 26 -14.40 -15.48 18.79
C ASP A 26 -13.75 -15.79 20.16
N MET A 27 -14.09 -15.02 21.20
CA MET A 27 -13.61 -15.25 22.57
C MET A 27 -14.18 -16.52 23.20
N GLU A 28 -15.47 -16.82 23.00
CA GLU A 28 -16.09 -18.07 23.48
C GLU A 28 -15.49 -19.30 22.77
N MET A 29 -15.22 -19.18 21.47
CA MET A 29 -14.59 -20.25 20.67
C MET A 29 -13.14 -20.53 21.12
N LEU A 30 -12.39 -19.49 21.50
CA LEU A 30 -11.04 -19.62 22.06
C LEU A 30 -11.04 -20.27 23.45
N LYS A 31 -12.02 -19.95 24.31
CA LYS A 31 -12.18 -20.60 25.63
C LYS A 31 -12.50 -22.09 25.50
N LEU A 32 -13.39 -22.46 24.57
CA LEU A 32 -13.71 -23.86 24.28
C LEU A 32 -12.49 -24.65 23.78
N ARG A 33 -11.62 -24.04 22.95
CA ARG A 33 -10.35 -24.65 22.54
C ARG A 33 -9.38 -24.88 23.69
N ALA A 34 -9.18 -23.86 24.54
CA ALA A 34 -8.28 -23.96 25.69
C ALA A 34 -8.72 -25.05 26.69
N ALA A 35 -10.03 -25.23 26.89
CA ALA A 35 -10.58 -26.29 27.73
C ALA A 35 -10.32 -27.72 27.19
N LEU A 36 -10.16 -27.87 25.87
CA LEU A 36 -9.85 -29.16 25.24
C LEU A 36 -8.34 -29.46 25.20
N GLU A 37 -7.50 -28.43 25.05
CA GLU A 37 -6.02 -28.58 25.08
C GLU A 37 -5.47 -28.95 26.47
N GLY A 38 -6.21 -28.64 27.54
CA GLY A 38 -5.81 -28.98 28.92
C GLY A 38 -5.73 -30.47 29.25
N LYS A 39 -6.21 -31.37 28.37
CA LYS A 39 -6.30 -32.82 28.63
C LYS A 39 -5.23 -33.69 27.96
N HIS A 40 -4.31 -33.12 27.18
CA HIS A 40 -3.32 -33.89 26.40
C HIS A 40 -1.85 -33.61 26.75
N ARG A 41 -1.56 -33.26 28.01
CA ARG A 41 -0.20 -33.11 28.52
C ARG A 41 0.23 -34.32 29.34
N SER A 42 0.30 -35.49 28.70
CA SER A 42 1.16 -36.57 29.17
C SER A 42 1.57 -37.47 28.00
N ASN A 43 2.85 -37.79 27.98
CA ASN A 43 3.47 -38.91 27.27
C ASN A 43 3.78 -38.68 25.78
N GLY A 44 4.96 -38.08 25.57
CA GLY A 44 5.73 -38.35 24.36
C GLY A 44 6.21 -39.79 24.36
N SER A 45 6.02 -40.50 23.25
CA SER A 45 6.94 -41.55 22.82
C SER A 45 6.91 -41.69 21.30
N THR A 46 8.04 -41.28 20.73
CA THR A 46 8.74 -41.80 19.55
C THR A 46 8.21 -43.05 18.81
N VAL A 47 8.15 -42.90 17.48
CA VAL A 47 8.88 -43.74 16.50
C VAL A 47 8.21 -45.01 15.95
N LEU A 48 7.85 -44.88 14.66
CA LEU A 48 8.06 -45.80 13.52
C LEU A 48 7.10 -46.97 13.20
N LYS A 49 6.95 -47.13 11.88
CA LYS A 49 6.71 -48.35 11.07
C LYS A 49 5.25 -48.80 10.99
N SER A 50 4.56 -48.55 9.87
CA SER A 50 4.65 -49.18 8.55
C SER A 50 3.82 -50.46 8.43
N ALA A 51 3.02 -50.48 7.36
CA ALA A 51 2.42 -51.63 6.69
C ALA A 51 1.13 -52.24 7.27
N LYS A 52 0.11 -52.20 6.38
CA LYS A 52 -0.88 -53.25 6.11
C LYS A 52 -2.06 -53.34 7.08
N ALA A 53 -3.14 -52.61 6.78
CA ALA A 53 -4.47 -52.98 7.25
C ALA A 53 -5.56 -52.40 6.33
N GLN A 54 -6.03 -53.27 5.43
CA GLN A 54 -7.44 -53.51 5.14
C GLN A 54 -8.36 -52.31 4.97
N LYS A 55 -8.80 -52.17 3.71
CA LYS A 55 -9.97 -51.44 3.20
C LYS A 55 -11.19 -51.63 4.11
N ARG A 56 -11.30 -50.81 5.17
CA ARG A 56 -12.53 -50.69 5.96
C ARG A 56 -13.46 -49.78 5.19
N GLN A 57 -14.56 -50.33 4.67
CA GLN A 57 -15.76 -49.56 4.35
C GLN A 57 -16.18 -48.84 5.64
N LYS A 58 -15.75 -47.60 5.79
CA LYS A 58 -16.11 -46.76 6.93
C LYS A 58 -17.49 -46.20 6.58
N SER A 59 -18.52 -46.81 7.15
CA SER A 59 -19.91 -46.38 7.04
C SER A 59 -20.02 -44.88 7.29
N GLU A 60 -20.50 -44.16 6.29
CA GLU A 60 -20.78 -42.71 6.30
C GLU A 60 -21.96 -42.31 7.22
N ASP A 61 -22.44 -43.25 8.04
CA ASP A 61 -23.74 -43.18 8.73
C ASP A 61 -23.63 -42.89 10.24
N SER A 62 -22.43 -42.61 10.75
CA SER A 62 -22.17 -42.32 12.18
C SER A 62 -21.33 -41.05 12.39
N GLU A 63 -21.29 -40.16 11.40
CA GLU A 63 -20.85 -38.78 11.67
C GLU A 63 -22.06 -38.03 12.22
N ASP A 64 -22.04 -37.64 13.51
CA ASP A 64 -23.09 -36.78 14.08
C ASP A 64 -23.37 -35.62 13.12
N GLU A 65 -24.65 -35.28 12.96
CA GLU A 65 -25.10 -34.22 12.05
C GLU A 65 -24.29 -32.91 12.23
N PHE A 66 -23.87 -32.64 13.47
CA PHE A 66 -22.96 -31.56 13.83
C PHE A 66 -21.59 -31.60 13.11
N TYR A 67 -20.92 -32.76 13.06
CA TYR A 67 -19.61 -32.90 12.40
C TYR A 67 -19.72 -32.67 10.88
N ARG A 68 -20.80 -33.16 10.25
CA ARG A 68 -21.07 -32.89 8.84
C ARG A 68 -21.23 -31.41 8.57
N GLN A 69 -21.98 -30.69 9.41
CA GLN A 69 -22.15 -29.23 9.30
C GLN A 69 -20.82 -28.48 9.47
N VAL A 70 -19.97 -28.88 10.42
CA VAL A 70 -18.65 -28.24 10.64
C VAL A 70 -17.73 -28.45 9.44
N LYS A 71 -17.69 -29.67 8.88
CA LYS A 71 -16.89 -30.00 7.70
C LYS A 71 -17.32 -29.16 6.48
N GLN A 72 -18.62 -29.07 6.22
CA GLN A 72 -19.18 -28.24 5.16
C GLN A 72 -18.82 -26.75 5.34
N LYS A 73 -18.92 -26.20 6.57
CA LYS A 73 -18.53 -24.81 6.84
C LYS A 73 -17.04 -24.55 6.58
N GLN A 74 -16.16 -25.50 6.93
CA GLN A 74 -14.72 -25.37 6.64
C GLN A 74 -14.42 -25.44 5.15
N GLU A 75 -15.05 -26.36 4.43
CA GLU A 75 -14.91 -26.50 2.97
C GLU A 75 -15.43 -25.25 2.25
N ALA A 76 -16.60 -24.73 2.63
CA ALA A 76 -17.14 -23.48 2.12
C ALA A 76 -16.20 -22.28 2.39
N LYS A 77 -15.60 -22.20 3.59
CA LYS A 77 -14.61 -21.17 3.93
C LYS A 77 -13.35 -21.28 3.07
N LYS A 78 -12.87 -22.50 2.81
CA LYS A 78 -11.72 -22.75 1.92
C LYS A 78 -12.05 -22.38 0.48
N ALA A 79 -13.22 -22.75 -0.02
CA ALA A 79 -13.70 -22.42 -1.37
C ALA A 79 -13.83 -20.90 -1.56
N ALA A 80 -14.50 -20.20 -0.65
CA ALA A 80 -14.62 -18.75 -0.69
C ALA A 80 -13.24 -18.06 -0.64
N LYS A 81 -12.30 -18.59 0.14
CA LYS A 81 -10.92 -18.08 0.16
C LYS A 81 -10.24 -18.32 -1.19
N ALA A 82 -10.38 -19.49 -1.79
CA ALA A 82 -9.82 -19.80 -3.11
C ALA A 82 -10.36 -18.86 -4.20
N GLU A 83 -11.66 -18.51 -4.18
CA GLU A 83 -12.24 -17.55 -5.11
C GLU A 83 -11.65 -16.13 -4.96
N ILE A 84 -11.42 -15.66 -3.73
CA ILE A 84 -10.81 -14.34 -3.47
C ILE A 84 -9.37 -14.26 -3.99
N TYR A 85 -8.59 -15.34 -3.86
CA TYR A 85 -7.20 -15.40 -4.32
C TYR A 85 -7.06 -15.87 -5.78
N SER A 86 -8.15 -16.30 -6.42
CA SER A 86 -8.16 -16.64 -7.84
C SER A 86 -8.05 -15.37 -8.67
N ARG A 87 -6.84 -15.06 -9.16
CA ARG A 87 -6.64 -13.99 -10.14
C ARG A 87 -7.16 -14.49 -11.49
N LYS A 88 -8.33 -13.98 -11.92
CA LYS A 88 -8.73 -14.09 -13.32
C LYS A 88 -7.66 -13.41 -14.18
N PRO A 89 -7.06 -14.08 -15.18
CA PRO A 89 -6.12 -13.44 -16.07
C PRO A 89 -6.88 -12.32 -16.79
N TYR A 90 -6.47 -11.08 -16.56
CA TYR A 90 -6.96 -9.96 -17.35
C TYR A 90 -6.36 -10.14 -18.74
N LEU A 91 -7.19 -10.50 -19.72
CA LEU A 91 -6.78 -10.39 -21.11
C LEU A 91 -6.66 -8.91 -21.41
N ILE A 92 -5.43 -8.43 -21.59
CA ILE A 92 -5.21 -7.10 -22.16
C ILE A 92 -5.71 -7.19 -23.60
N PRO A 93 -6.74 -6.41 -24.01
CA PRO A 93 -7.13 -6.37 -25.41
C PRO A 93 -5.95 -5.81 -26.21
N SER A 94 -5.34 -6.64 -27.05
CA SER A 94 -4.45 -6.17 -28.10
C SER A 94 -5.31 -5.40 -29.08
N SER A 95 -5.29 -4.07 -29.00
CA SER A 95 -6.03 -3.22 -29.94
C SER A 95 -5.57 -3.58 -31.37
N PRO A 96 -6.50 -3.80 -32.32
CA PRO A 96 -6.13 -4.07 -33.69
C PRO A 96 -5.61 -2.78 -34.32
N ASP A 97 -4.31 -2.72 -34.58
CA ASP A 97 -3.66 -1.70 -35.41
C ASP A 97 -4.02 -1.93 -36.89
N LEU A 98 -5.31 -2.07 -37.23
CA LEU A 98 -5.79 -2.14 -38.60
C LEU A 98 -6.58 -0.88 -38.92
N VAL A 99 -6.06 -0.09 -39.86
CA VAL A 99 -6.81 0.98 -40.54
C VAL A 99 -6.87 0.58 -42.00
N ASP A 100 -8.07 0.57 -42.58
CA ASP A 100 -8.30 0.29 -44.00
C ASP A 100 -7.75 -1.06 -44.48
N GLY A 101 -7.87 -2.11 -43.65
CA GLY A 101 -7.39 -3.46 -43.99
C GLY A 101 -5.86 -3.62 -43.97
N ARG A 102 -5.10 -2.58 -43.62
CA ARG A 102 -3.64 -2.59 -43.54
C ARG A 102 -3.18 -2.54 -42.08
N ARG A 103 -2.12 -3.29 -41.75
CA ARG A 103 -1.46 -3.23 -40.43
C ARG A 103 -0.69 -1.92 -40.30
N LEU A 104 -0.95 -1.15 -39.26
CA LEU A 104 -0.18 0.06 -38.94
C LEU A 104 1.15 -0.28 -38.29
N ILE A 105 2.13 0.61 -38.48
CA ILE A 105 3.39 0.58 -37.75
C ILE A 105 3.16 1.02 -36.31
N SER A 106 3.61 0.22 -35.34
CA SER A 106 3.54 0.61 -33.93
C SER A 106 4.47 1.81 -33.66
N ASN A 107 4.09 2.69 -32.72
CA ASN A 107 4.91 3.83 -32.29
C ASN A 107 6.33 3.42 -31.84
N GLN A 108 6.50 2.21 -31.29
CA GLN A 108 7.81 1.69 -30.91
C GLN A 108 8.71 1.47 -32.13
N MET A 109 8.16 0.88 -33.20
CA MET A 109 8.85 0.63 -34.47
C MET A 109 9.08 1.94 -35.25
N ALA A 110 8.11 2.85 -35.23
CA ALA A 110 8.24 4.14 -35.92
C ALA A 110 9.32 5.03 -35.27
N SER A 111 9.43 5.02 -33.94
CA SER A 111 10.35 5.92 -33.22
C SER A 111 11.76 5.36 -32.99
N ASN A 112 11.96 4.05 -33.11
CA ASN A 112 13.25 3.34 -32.94
C ASN A 112 14.05 3.78 -31.69
N ARG A 113 13.37 4.10 -30.58
CA ARG A 113 14.02 4.63 -29.37
C ARG A 113 14.79 3.59 -28.55
N GLY A 114 14.60 2.29 -28.81
CA GLY A 114 15.29 1.20 -28.09
C GLY A 114 15.17 1.28 -26.56
N LEU A 115 16.16 0.73 -25.85
CA LEU A 115 16.21 0.65 -24.39
C LEU A 115 16.76 1.94 -23.74
N THR A 116 16.20 3.10 -24.10
CA THR A 116 16.63 4.39 -23.51
C THR A 116 16.17 4.56 -22.06
N ARG A 117 17.04 5.13 -21.21
CA ARG A 117 16.70 5.46 -19.81
C ARG A 117 15.57 6.49 -19.70
N LYS A 118 14.89 6.52 -18.55
CA LYS A 118 13.95 7.59 -18.18
C LYS A 118 14.68 8.95 -18.11
N ARG A 119 14.12 9.98 -18.76
CA ARG A 119 14.64 11.37 -18.74
C ARG A 119 13.63 12.31 -18.09
N ASN A 120 14.10 13.32 -17.38
CA ASN A 120 13.24 14.33 -16.73
C ASN A 120 12.42 15.12 -17.78
N LYS A 121 11.14 15.39 -17.47
CA LYS A 121 10.23 16.12 -18.37
C LYS A 121 10.68 17.58 -18.56
N ASP A 122 11.25 18.21 -17.53
CA ASP A 122 11.68 19.61 -17.57
C ASP A 122 12.88 19.85 -18.49
N HIS A 123 13.69 18.81 -18.72
CA HIS A 123 14.81 18.87 -19.66
C HIS A 123 14.39 18.67 -21.12
N LYS A 124 13.11 18.43 -21.42
CA LYS A 124 12.61 18.30 -22.80
C LYS A 124 12.53 19.63 -23.53
N ASN A 125 12.22 20.71 -22.81
CA ASN A 125 12.16 22.05 -23.37
C ASN A 125 13.38 22.86 -22.87
N PRO A 126 14.35 23.20 -23.74
CA PRO A 126 15.55 23.95 -23.36
C PRO A 126 15.23 25.25 -22.62
N ARG A 127 14.19 25.98 -23.06
CA ARG A 127 13.73 27.23 -22.42
C ARG A 127 13.34 26.98 -20.97
N LYS A 128 12.56 25.92 -20.72
CA LYS A 128 12.11 25.56 -19.36
C LYS A 128 13.31 25.17 -18.49
N LYS A 129 14.21 24.33 -19.00
CA LYS A 129 15.44 23.93 -18.30
C LYS A 129 16.25 25.15 -17.84
N TYR A 130 16.55 26.09 -18.74
CA TYR A 130 17.38 27.25 -18.40
C TYR A 130 16.68 28.24 -17.49
N ARG A 131 15.36 28.42 -17.63
CA ARG A 131 14.56 29.22 -16.70
C ARG A 131 14.63 28.67 -15.27
N ASP A 132 14.45 27.36 -15.12
CA ASP A 132 14.43 26.71 -13.81
C ASP A 132 15.85 26.66 -13.20
N GLN A 133 16.89 26.46 -14.04
CA GLN A 133 18.30 26.58 -13.62
C GLN A 133 18.62 27.99 -13.12
N HIS A 134 18.23 29.05 -13.86
CA HIS A 134 18.42 30.43 -13.43
C HIS A 134 17.71 30.70 -12.10
N LYS A 135 16.44 30.30 -11.98
CA LYS A 135 15.68 30.43 -10.72
C LYS A 135 16.40 29.76 -9.54
N LYS A 136 16.93 28.55 -9.73
CA LYS A 136 17.71 27.83 -8.70
C LYS A 136 19.00 28.57 -8.33
N ILE A 137 19.74 29.08 -9.32
CA ILE A 137 20.99 29.83 -9.09
C ILE A 137 20.70 31.12 -8.32
N VAL A 138 19.64 31.86 -8.68
CA VAL A 138 19.22 33.08 -7.96
C VAL A 138 18.88 32.77 -6.49
N ILE A 139 18.17 31.66 -6.21
CA ILE A 139 17.87 31.25 -4.84
C ILE A 139 19.16 30.88 -4.07
N ASN A 140 20.06 30.12 -4.70
CA ASN A 140 21.35 29.76 -4.08
C ASN A 140 22.20 31.00 -3.79
N ARG A 141 22.20 31.98 -4.71
CA ARG A 141 22.93 33.26 -4.52
C ARG A 141 22.42 34.01 -3.29
N LYS A 142 21.10 34.08 -3.09
CA LYS A 142 20.48 34.70 -1.91
C LYS A 142 20.85 34.01 -0.58
N GLY A 143 21.24 32.74 -0.64
CA GLY A 143 21.76 31.99 0.51
C GLY A 143 23.22 32.28 0.81
N GLN A 144 24.04 32.50 -0.23
CA GLN A 144 25.48 32.77 -0.08
C GLN A 144 25.77 34.23 0.27
N VAL A 145 25.07 35.17 -0.37
CA VAL A 145 25.26 36.62 -0.21
C VAL A 145 23.90 37.25 0.05
N ARG A 146 23.83 38.14 1.05
CA ARG A 146 22.61 38.88 1.35
C ARG A 146 22.43 39.99 0.30
N ASP A 147 21.29 39.97 -0.39
CA ASP A 147 20.92 41.05 -1.32
C ASP A 147 20.72 42.38 -0.58
N ILE A 148 20.91 43.48 -1.31
CA ILE A 148 20.61 44.84 -0.84
C ILE A 148 19.10 44.95 -0.62
N ARG A 149 18.69 45.41 0.58
CA ARG A 149 17.27 45.62 0.91
C ARG A 149 16.99 47.12 0.96
N THR A 150 16.07 47.58 0.13
CA THR A 150 15.48 48.91 0.22
C THR A 150 14.40 48.92 1.31
N GLN A 151 14.45 49.90 2.21
CA GLN A 151 13.41 50.12 3.21
C GLN A 151 12.23 50.81 2.51
N VAL A 152 11.01 50.27 2.66
CA VAL A 152 9.78 50.84 2.07
C VAL A 152 8.98 51.61 3.13
N GLY A 153 9.29 51.43 4.41
CA GLY A 153 8.57 52.04 5.54
C GLY A 153 9.44 52.14 6.79
N PRO A 154 8.84 52.47 7.96
CA PRO A 154 9.58 52.61 9.20
C PRO A 154 10.30 51.31 9.59
N TYR A 155 11.43 51.46 10.28
CA TYR A 155 12.24 50.32 10.69
C TYR A 155 11.50 49.44 11.70
N ALA A 156 11.25 48.17 11.33
CA ALA A 156 10.55 47.19 12.15
C ALA A 156 11.48 46.25 12.94
N GLY A 157 12.81 46.47 12.90
CA GLY A 157 13.79 45.55 13.47
C GLY A 157 14.32 44.49 12.49
N GLU A 158 15.28 43.68 12.94
CA GLU A 158 15.83 42.56 12.17
C GLU A 158 14.93 41.32 12.26
N THR A 159 14.13 41.07 11.20
CA THR A 159 13.15 39.97 11.13
C THR A 159 13.73 38.56 11.33
N ARG A 160 15.03 38.36 11.15
CA ARG A 160 15.72 37.05 11.28
C ARG A 160 16.53 36.93 12.57
N GLY A 161 16.48 37.93 13.45
CA GLY A 161 17.30 37.99 14.65
C GLY A 161 18.74 38.43 14.38
N ILE A 162 19.42 38.82 15.46
CA ILE A 162 20.81 39.25 15.48
C ILE A 162 21.62 38.17 16.21
N ASN A 163 22.71 37.70 15.60
CA ASN A 163 23.66 36.80 16.27
C ASN A 163 24.88 37.62 16.73
N PRO A 164 25.03 37.88 18.05
CA PRO A 164 26.10 38.74 18.56
C PRO A 164 27.51 38.13 18.41
N TYR A 165 27.62 36.81 18.24
CA TYR A 165 28.91 36.11 18.18
C TYR A 165 29.50 35.99 16.77
N THR A 166 28.78 36.43 15.73
CA THR A 166 29.21 36.25 14.33
C THR A 166 29.72 37.56 13.72
N SER A 167 30.99 37.58 13.30
CA SER A 167 31.58 38.67 12.51
C SER A 167 31.72 38.27 11.04
N ARG A 168 31.18 39.07 10.11
CA ARG A 168 31.23 38.83 8.64
C ARG A 168 32.13 39.83 7.88
N SER A 169 33.01 40.54 8.58
CA SER A 169 33.95 41.50 7.97
C SER A 169 35.13 40.78 7.30
N ILE A 170 35.68 41.40 6.25
CA ILE A 170 36.94 40.97 5.62
C ILE A 170 38.09 41.53 6.47
N ARG A 171 38.99 40.67 6.94
CA ARG A 171 40.19 41.10 7.67
C ARG A 171 41.28 41.50 6.67
N ILE A 172 41.81 42.71 6.80
CA ILE A 172 42.99 43.15 6.04
C ILE A 172 44.20 42.42 6.63
N LYS A 173 45.01 41.80 5.77
CA LYS A 173 46.26 41.16 6.18
C LYS A 173 47.37 42.21 6.14
N ASN A 174 48.19 42.25 7.19
CA ASN A 174 49.45 43.00 7.19
C ASN A 174 50.51 42.27 6.36
#